data_AF-A0A8C5WMP9-F1
#
_entry.id   AF-A0A8C5WMP9-F1
#
_cell.length_a   1.000
_cell.length_b   1.000
_cell.length_c   1.000
_cell.angle_alpha   90.00
_cell.angle_beta   90.00
_cell.angle_gamma   90.00
#
_symmetry.space_group_name_H-M   'P 1'
#
loop_
_entity.id
_entity.type
_entity.pdbx_description
1 polymer ?
#
loop_
_entity_poly.entity_id
_entity_poly.type
_entity_poly.pdbx_seq_one_letter_code
_entity_poly.pdbx_strand_id
1 'polypeptide(L)'
;MSGALCKTLYAFSGDQHQQGLKFEAGELIKVLQVPDGGWWEGEKDGVRGWFPASYVQILEKPGAMNSTRIEDPSQGLPQGWLSYMSPQGRKYYVNTITNETTWERPNCSPSSIKSPVVKKTSLPTVNGYHSGSPAHQPEPGHVTIRKASTEPQSPGSPSSTKKQTKETTITINCVTFPHPDTMPEQQLLKPAEWSYCDYFWADKKDPQGNSSVSGFEDLLQKQLKGKQMQKEMAEFIRERIKIEEEYAKNLAKLSQNSLASQEEGTLGEAWAQLKKSLSDEAEVHLKFSSKLQSEVEKPLLSFRENFKKDMKKFDHHIADLRKQLASRYASVEKARKALVERQKDLEVKTQQLEIKLSNKTEEDIKKARRKSTQAGDDLMRCVDLYNQAQSKWFEEMVTTTLELERLEVERVEMIRQHLCQYTQLRHETDMFNQSTVEPVDQSRPLRIQAEGG
;
A
#
# COMPACT_ATOMS: atom_id res chain seq x y z
N MET A 1 -15.80 30.77 -15.08
CA MET A 1 -14.65 30.09 -15.72
C MET A 1 -14.52 30.37 -17.22
N SER A 2 -15.51 30.92 -17.92
CA SER A 2 -15.30 31.43 -19.29
C SER A 2 -14.16 32.45 -19.32
N GLY A 3 -13.24 32.30 -20.28
CA GLY A 3 -12.05 33.13 -20.44
C GLY A 3 -10.78 32.64 -19.72
N ALA A 4 -10.85 31.59 -18.89
CA ALA A 4 -9.67 31.02 -18.23
C ALA A 4 -8.75 30.32 -19.24
N LEU A 5 -7.43 30.40 -19.04
CA LEU A 5 -6.47 29.56 -19.75
C LEU A 5 -6.30 28.24 -18.99
N CYS A 6 -6.15 27.14 -19.71
CA CYS A 6 -5.75 25.86 -19.15
C CYS A 6 -4.59 25.26 -19.96
N LYS A 7 -3.80 24.41 -19.31
CA LYS A 7 -2.70 23.65 -19.91
C LYS A 7 -3.11 22.20 -20.08
N THR A 8 -2.86 21.62 -21.24
CA THR A 8 -3.16 20.22 -21.51
C THR A 8 -2.18 19.31 -20.77
N LEU A 9 -2.69 18.22 -20.20
CA LEU A 9 -1.92 17.19 -19.49
C LEU A 9 -1.64 15.98 -20.38
N TYR A 10 -2.54 15.71 -21.33
CA TYR A 10 -2.48 14.60 -22.28
C TYR A 10 -2.86 15.09 -23.68
N ALA A 11 -2.47 14.35 -24.71
CA ALA A 11 -2.91 14.61 -26.08
C ALA A 11 -4.36 14.16 -26.30
N PHE A 12 -5.10 14.87 -27.13
CA PHE A 12 -6.48 14.56 -27.51
C PHE A 12 -6.66 14.83 -29.01
N SER A 13 -7.05 13.79 -29.77
CA SER A 13 -7.09 13.90 -31.23
C SER A 13 -8.39 14.50 -31.78
N GLY A 14 -9.47 14.46 -31.00
CA GLY A 14 -10.80 14.97 -31.38
C GLY A 14 -11.60 14.07 -32.32
N ASP A 15 -10.99 13.09 -32.99
CA ASP A 15 -11.57 12.34 -34.12
C ASP A 15 -12.88 11.58 -33.78
N GLN A 16 -13.10 11.26 -32.50
CA GLN A 16 -14.33 10.59 -32.01
C GLN A 16 -15.51 11.54 -31.78
N HIS A 17 -15.34 12.86 -31.99
CA HIS A 17 -16.37 13.87 -31.76
C HIS A 17 -16.36 14.88 -32.92
N GLN A 18 -17.50 15.09 -33.60
CA GLN A 18 -17.58 16.00 -34.78
C GLN A 18 -17.18 17.46 -34.48
N GLN A 19 -17.07 17.84 -33.21
CA GLN A 19 -16.59 19.14 -32.75
C GLN A 19 -15.43 19.00 -31.73
N GLY A 20 -14.61 17.96 -31.82
CA GLY A 20 -13.49 17.75 -30.89
C GLY A 20 -12.32 18.72 -31.11
N LEU A 21 -11.83 19.40 -30.07
CA LEU A 21 -10.69 20.30 -30.17
C LEU A 21 -9.37 19.52 -30.09
N LYS A 22 -8.62 19.41 -31.19
CA LYS A 22 -7.35 18.68 -31.22
C LYS A 22 -6.20 19.42 -30.53
N PHE A 23 -5.43 18.72 -29.70
CA PHE A 23 -4.22 19.23 -29.04
C PHE A 23 -3.27 18.11 -28.58
N GLU A 24 -2.00 18.48 -28.38
CA GLU A 24 -0.96 17.68 -27.75
C GLU A 24 -0.80 18.03 -26.26
N ALA A 25 -0.06 17.22 -25.51
CA ALA A 25 0.22 17.46 -24.09
C ALA A 25 1.17 18.67 -23.88
N GLY A 26 0.84 19.54 -22.94
CA GLY A 26 1.62 20.73 -22.57
C GLY A 26 1.22 22.03 -23.28
N GLU A 27 0.31 21.98 -24.26
CA GLU A 27 -0.24 23.13 -24.98
C GLU A 27 -1.22 23.95 -24.12
N LEU A 28 -1.58 25.16 -24.59
CA LEU A 28 -2.52 26.06 -23.90
C LEU A 28 -3.84 26.18 -24.66
N ILE A 29 -4.95 26.14 -23.92
CA ILE A 29 -6.31 26.29 -24.45
C ILE A 29 -7.02 27.38 -23.66
N LYS A 30 -7.83 28.20 -24.33
CA LYS A 30 -8.72 29.17 -23.69
C LYS A 30 -10.11 28.56 -23.51
N VAL A 31 -10.54 28.37 -22.28
CA VAL A 31 -11.86 27.81 -21.94
C VAL A 31 -12.95 28.82 -22.28
N LEU A 32 -13.92 28.41 -23.08
CA LEU A 32 -15.10 29.21 -23.45
C LEU A 32 -16.30 28.85 -22.58
N GLN A 33 -16.62 27.56 -22.44
CA GLN A 33 -17.76 27.06 -21.68
C GLN A 33 -17.40 25.86 -20.81
N VAL A 34 -18.00 25.79 -19.62
CA VAL A 34 -17.84 24.69 -18.66
C VAL A 34 -19.23 24.19 -18.21
N PRO A 35 -19.88 23.30 -18.97
CA PRO A 35 -21.05 22.56 -18.52
C PRO A 35 -20.73 21.56 -17.40
N ASP A 36 -21.74 21.17 -16.63
CA ASP A 36 -21.64 20.19 -15.53
C ASP A 36 -21.40 18.73 -16.00
N GLY A 37 -21.27 18.50 -17.31
CA GLY A 37 -21.07 17.18 -17.93
C GLY A 37 -19.62 16.72 -18.11
N GLY A 38 -18.64 17.43 -17.56
CA GLY A 38 -17.21 17.04 -17.62
C GLY A 38 -16.51 17.23 -18.98
N TRP A 39 -17.22 17.71 -20.00
CA TRP A 39 -16.68 18.20 -21.26
C TRP A 39 -16.71 19.72 -21.30
N TRP A 40 -15.62 20.35 -21.70
CA TRP A 40 -15.49 21.80 -21.80
C TRP A 40 -15.33 22.22 -23.26
N GLU A 41 -15.88 23.37 -23.61
CA GLU A 41 -15.61 24.03 -24.89
C GLU A 41 -14.42 24.98 -24.70
N GLY A 42 -13.47 24.99 -25.63
CA GLY A 42 -12.40 25.97 -25.65
C GLY A 42 -11.92 26.32 -27.05
N GLU A 43 -10.96 27.23 -27.08
CA GLU A 43 -10.37 27.80 -28.27
C GLU A 43 -8.85 27.63 -28.22
N LYS A 44 -8.28 27.10 -29.31
CA LYS A 44 -6.84 26.94 -29.53
C LYS A 44 -6.52 27.33 -30.97
N ASP A 45 -5.53 28.19 -31.16
CA ASP A 45 -5.08 28.66 -32.49
C ASP A 45 -6.23 29.18 -33.39
N GLY A 46 -7.28 29.75 -32.77
CA GLY A 46 -8.51 30.23 -33.43
C GLY A 46 -9.56 29.16 -33.74
N VAL A 47 -9.24 27.88 -33.55
CA VAL A 47 -10.17 26.75 -33.71
C VAL A 47 -10.91 26.52 -32.39
N ARG A 48 -12.22 26.28 -32.47
CA ARG A 48 -13.07 25.95 -31.32
C ARG A 48 -13.49 24.49 -31.32
N GLY A 49 -13.66 23.93 -30.13
CA GLY A 49 -14.20 22.59 -29.96
C GLY A 49 -14.23 22.14 -28.51
N TRP A 50 -14.74 20.92 -28.34
CA TRP A 50 -14.97 20.25 -27.08
C TRP A 50 -13.82 19.32 -26.72
N PHE A 51 -13.52 19.23 -25.43
CA PHE A 51 -12.52 18.31 -24.88
C PHE A 51 -12.83 17.92 -23.43
N PRO A 52 -12.28 16.81 -22.91
CA PRO A 52 -12.53 16.38 -21.53
C PRO A 52 -11.84 17.30 -20.52
N ALA A 53 -12.57 17.70 -19.47
CA ALA A 53 -12.04 18.51 -18.37
C ALA A 53 -10.83 17.86 -17.67
N SER A 54 -10.80 16.53 -17.62
CA SER A 54 -9.72 15.72 -17.04
C SER A 54 -8.41 15.76 -17.84
N TYR A 55 -8.42 16.26 -19.07
CA TYR A 55 -7.24 16.36 -19.93
C TYR A 55 -6.50 17.69 -19.77
N VAL A 56 -6.97 18.59 -18.91
CA VAL A 56 -6.40 19.92 -18.72
C VAL A 56 -6.28 20.33 -17.25
N GLN A 57 -5.37 21.25 -16.97
CA GLN A 57 -5.20 21.92 -15.69
C GLN A 57 -5.41 23.43 -15.88
N ILE A 58 -6.30 24.05 -15.11
CA ILE A 58 -6.53 25.51 -15.20
C ILE A 58 -5.27 26.27 -14.74
N LEU A 59 -4.86 27.26 -15.54
CA LEU A 59 -3.79 28.19 -15.24
C LEU A 59 -4.39 29.59 -15.02
N GLU A 60 -4.62 29.96 -13.76
CA GLU A 60 -5.01 31.32 -13.41
C GLU A 60 -3.86 32.31 -13.69
N LYS A 61 -4.20 33.51 -14.20
CA LYS A 61 -3.25 34.60 -14.48
C LYS A 61 -3.88 35.97 -14.22
N PRO A 62 -3.09 37.04 -13.97
CA PRO A 62 -3.29 37.77 -12.72
C PRO A 62 -3.53 39.28 -12.86
N GLY A 63 -4.21 39.85 -11.87
CA GLY A 63 -3.95 41.20 -11.36
C GLY A 63 -4.94 42.31 -11.71
N ALA A 64 -5.76 42.71 -10.73
CA ALA A 64 -5.92 44.12 -10.30
C ALA A 64 -6.68 44.18 -8.95
N MET A 65 -6.44 45.22 -8.15
CA MET A 65 -6.81 45.33 -6.73
C MET A 65 -8.02 46.25 -6.44
N ASN A 66 -8.61 46.05 -5.24
CA ASN A 66 -9.48 46.95 -4.46
C ASN A 66 -10.91 47.18 -5.03
N SER A 67 -11.99 47.28 -4.23
CA SER A 67 -12.10 47.49 -2.78
C SER A 67 -13.39 46.89 -2.16
N THR A 68 -13.27 46.33 -0.95
CA THR A 68 -14.30 46.24 0.11
C THR A 68 -15.73 45.75 -0.21
N ARG A 69 -16.08 44.56 0.29
CA ARG A 69 -17.12 44.36 1.34
C ARG A 69 -17.05 42.95 1.96
N ILE A 70 -16.77 42.92 3.26
CA ILE A 70 -17.18 41.94 4.30
C ILE A 70 -17.32 40.47 3.85
N GLU A 71 -16.34 39.63 4.20
CA GLU A 71 -16.54 38.16 4.28
C GLU A 71 -16.04 37.55 5.59
N ASP A 72 -16.66 36.42 5.92
CA ASP A 72 -16.70 35.69 7.20
C ASP A 72 -15.48 34.75 7.39
N PRO A 73 -15.03 34.41 8.61
CA PRO A 73 -13.69 33.83 8.83
C PRO A 73 -13.66 32.30 8.68
N SER A 74 -13.61 31.75 7.45
CA SER A 74 -13.57 30.27 7.26
C SER A 74 -12.95 29.67 5.97
N GLN A 75 -11.79 30.16 5.48
CA GLN A 75 -11.04 29.53 4.36
C GLN A 75 -9.53 29.36 4.68
N GLY A 76 -8.79 28.39 4.14
CA GLY A 76 -9.10 27.38 3.10
C GLY A 76 -8.81 25.93 3.51
N LEU A 77 -8.38 25.09 2.56
CA LEU A 77 -7.96 23.69 2.77
C LEU A 77 -6.44 23.59 2.96
N PRO A 78 -5.91 22.56 3.65
CA PRO A 78 -4.47 22.33 3.75
C PRO A 78 -3.82 22.05 2.37
N GLN A 79 -2.54 22.39 2.22
CA GLN A 79 -1.81 22.24 0.96
C GLN A 79 -1.89 20.80 0.41
N GLY A 80 -2.19 20.68 -0.89
CA GLY A 80 -2.43 19.40 -1.56
C GLY A 80 -3.90 18.96 -1.61
N TRP A 81 -4.74 19.41 -0.67
CA TRP A 81 -6.15 19.04 -0.63
C TRP A 81 -7.03 19.94 -1.50
N LEU A 82 -7.74 19.32 -2.45
CA LEU A 82 -8.75 19.94 -3.30
C LEU A 82 -10.13 19.38 -2.95
N SER A 83 -11.19 20.21 -3.01
CA SER A 83 -12.56 19.75 -2.82
C SER A 83 -13.28 19.53 -4.14
N TYR A 84 -13.97 18.41 -4.25
CA TYR A 84 -14.80 18.00 -5.39
C TYR A 84 -16.22 17.68 -4.92
N MET A 85 -17.17 17.57 -5.86
CA MET A 85 -18.55 17.18 -5.61
C MET A 85 -18.80 15.81 -6.24
N SER A 86 -19.40 14.88 -5.50
CA SER A 86 -19.81 13.59 -6.05
C SER A 86 -21.05 13.77 -6.94
N PRO A 87 -21.37 12.82 -7.83
CA PRO A 87 -22.59 12.86 -8.64
C PRO A 87 -23.90 12.88 -7.82
N GLN A 88 -23.82 12.60 -6.51
CA GLN A 88 -24.94 12.65 -5.55
C GLN A 88 -24.94 13.97 -4.74
N GLY A 89 -24.21 15.00 -5.19
CA GLY A 89 -24.15 16.32 -4.56
C GLY A 89 -23.35 16.37 -3.25
N ARG A 90 -22.59 15.32 -2.90
CA ARG A 90 -21.81 15.29 -1.65
C ARG A 90 -20.38 15.78 -1.89
N LYS A 91 -19.95 16.78 -1.13
CA LYS A 91 -18.57 17.28 -1.19
C LYS A 91 -17.59 16.25 -0.61
N TYR A 92 -16.53 15.97 -1.33
CA TYR A 92 -15.40 15.14 -0.90
C TYR A 92 -14.08 15.87 -1.15
N TYR A 93 -13.01 15.44 -0.51
CA TYR A 93 -11.69 16.08 -0.57
C TYR A 93 -10.67 15.06 -1.03
N VAL A 94 -9.82 15.44 -1.98
CA VAL A 94 -8.74 14.60 -2.52
C VAL A 94 -7.42 15.30 -2.30
N ASN A 95 -6.45 14.59 -1.74
CA ASN A 95 -5.08 15.06 -1.63
C ASN A 95 -4.32 14.69 -2.91
N THR A 96 -3.99 15.68 -3.72
CA THR A 96 -3.24 15.51 -4.99
C THR A 96 -1.77 15.12 -4.80
N ILE A 97 -1.26 15.13 -3.57
CA ILE A 97 0.12 14.76 -3.23
C ILE A 97 0.19 13.31 -2.70
N THR A 98 -0.81 12.87 -1.91
CA THR A 98 -0.85 11.52 -1.33
C THR A 98 -1.83 10.57 -2.02
N ASN A 99 -2.65 11.06 -2.96
CA ASN A 99 -3.79 10.37 -3.58
C ASN A 99 -4.86 9.86 -2.61
N GLU A 100 -4.89 10.37 -1.37
CA GLU A 100 -5.91 10.06 -0.38
C GLU A 100 -7.23 10.78 -0.70
N THR A 101 -8.37 10.12 -0.44
CA THR A 101 -9.71 10.72 -0.59
C THR A 101 -10.49 10.57 0.71
N THR A 102 -11.13 11.65 1.16
CA THR A 102 -11.97 11.68 2.36
C THR A 102 -13.29 12.43 2.13
N TRP A 103 -14.31 12.09 2.89
CA TRP A 103 -15.60 12.81 2.92
C TRP A 103 -15.64 13.93 3.97
N GLU A 104 -14.68 13.95 4.91
CA GLU A 104 -14.58 14.93 5.98
C GLU A 104 -13.57 16.03 5.64
N ARG A 105 -13.86 17.29 5.99
CA ARG A 105 -12.98 18.42 5.64
C ARG A 105 -11.67 18.35 6.44
N PRO A 106 -10.48 18.31 5.80
CA PRO A 106 -9.20 18.42 6.50
C PRO A 106 -9.06 19.81 7.15
N ASN A 107 -8.67 19.87 8.43
CA ASN A 107 -8.64 21.09 9.25
C ASN A 107 -7.28 21.81 9.29
N CYS A 108 -7.28 23.10 9.64
CA CYS A 108 -6.08 23.95 9.73
C CYS A 108 -5.74 24.41 11.17
N SER A 109 -4.70 23.80 11.78
CA SER A 109 -3.89 24.33 12.91
C SER A 109 -4.53 24.32 14.35
N PRO A 110 -3.82 24.66 15.46
CA PRO A 110 -3.36 23.59 16.37
C PRO A 110 -3.67 23.72 17.89
N SER A 111 -3.55 22.59 18.60
CA SER A 111 -3.30 22.43 20.07
C SER A 111 -4.46 22.44 21.09
N SER A 112 -5.02 21.25 21.40
CA SER A 112 -5.09 20.71 22.79
C SER A 112 -5.53 19.22 22.79
N ILE A 113 -5.17 18.46 23.83
CA ILE A 113 -5.18 16.97 23.81
C ILE A 113 -6.28 16.38 24.69
N LYS A 114 -7.12 15.49 24.12
CA LYS A 114 -7.50 14.19 24.73
C LYS A 114 -7.65 13.11 23.64
N SER A 115 -6.91 12.02 23.80
CA SER A 115 -6.89 10.80 22.97
C SER A 115 -8.20 9.98 23.11
N PRO A 116 -8.53 8.99 22.23
CA PRO A 116 -7.58 8.22 21.42
C PRO A 116 -8.01 7.80 20.00
N VAL A 117 -7.21 8.15 18.99
CA VAL A 117 -6.89 7.29 17.81
C VAL A 117 -5.45 7.61 17.37
N VAL A 118 -4.68 6.55 17.07
CA VAL A 118 -3.40 6.45 16.30
C VAL A 118 -2.47 7.68 16.21
N LYS A 119 -1.22 7.50 16.66
CA LYS A 119 -0.09 8.41 16.37
C LYS A 119 0.99 7.73 15.53
N LYS A 120 1.47 8.45 14.51
CA LYS A 120 2.90 8.57 14.18
C LYS A 120 3.19 10.05 13.81
N THR A 121 4.14 10.64 14.53
CA THR A 121 5.26 11.55 14.09
C THR A 121 5.12 12.38 12.80
N SER A 122 5.57 13.65 12.67
CA SER A 122 6.24 14.63 13.57
C SER A 122 6.63 15.94 12.82
N LEU A 123 6.71 17.11 13.50
CA LEU A 123 7.52 18.36 13.25
C LEU A 123 7.59 19.02 11.83
N PRO A 124 7.56 20.38 11.66
CA PRO A 124 8.73 21.30 11.88
C PRO A 124 8.42 22.72 12.46
N THR A 125 9.30 23.40 13.24
CA THR A 125 10.33 24.44 12.90
C THR A 125 9.76 25.81 12.44
N VAL A 126 10.08 27.01 12.99
CA VAL A 126 11.30 27.85 12.80
C VAL A 126 11.38 29.08 13.77
N ASN A 127 12.63 29.46 14.07
CA ASN A 127 13.26 30.66 14.69
C ASN A 127 12.50 31.98 14.95
N GLY A 128 12.96 32.67 16.02
CA GLY A 128 13.10 34.14 16.11
C GLY A 128 14.57 34.55 16.31
N TYR A 129 14.96 35.74 15.84
CA TYR A 129 16.33 36.30 15.94
C TYR A 129 16.61 36.93 17.32
N HIS A 130 17.89 37.10 17.69
CA HIS A 130 18.54 38.44 17.83
C HIS A 130 20.02 38.35 18.30
N SER A 131 20.77 39.44 18.08
CA SER A 131 22.23 39.54 18.04
C SER A 131 22.93 39.69 19.40
N GLY A 132 24.25 39.41 19.45
CA GLY A 132 25.16 40.07 20.41
C GLY A 132 26.37 39.26 20.90
N SER A 133 27.55 39.50 20.31
CA SER A 133 28.88 39.32 20.96
C SER A 133 29.45 40.72 21.32
N PRO A 134 30.47 40.91 22.19
CA PRO A 134 31.82 40.29 22.17
C PRO A 134 32.15 39.58 23.54
N ALA A 135 33.36 39.23 23.99
CA ALA A 135 34.77 39.32 23.54
C ALA A 135 35.59 38.17 24.25
N HIS A 136 36.89 37.89 24.07
CA HIS A 136 37.98 38.43 23.23
C HIS A 136 38.99 37.27 22.91
N GLN A 137 40.28 37.58 22.70
CA GLN A 137 41.44 36.67 22.59
C GLN A 137 42.61 37.22 23.49
N PRO A 138 43.84 36.66 23.59
CA PRO A 138 44.43 35.42 23.01
C PRO A 138 45.27 34.52 23.99
N GLU A 139 45.79 33.41 23.41
CA GLU A 139 47.03 32.62 23.69
C GLU A 139 48.24 33.36 24.33
N PRO A 140 49.29 32.69 24.93
CA PRO A 140 49.87 31.41 24.45
C PRO A 140 50.39 30.37 25.47
N GLY A 141 50.65 29.16 24.96
CA GLY A 141 51.04 27.97 25.74
C GLY A 141 52.49 27.85 26.27
N HIS A 142 52.79 26.68 26.85
CA HIS A 142 54.17 26.22 27.10
C HIS A 142 54.28 24.68 27.10
N VAL A 143 55.48 24.19 26.79
CA VAL A 143 55.82 22.77 26.68
C VAL A 143 56.57 22.31 27.95
N THR A 144 56.67 20.98 28.13
CA THR A 144 57.86 20.21 28.55
C THR A 144 57.91 19.55 29.96
N ILE A 145 58.53 18.35 29.96
CA ILE A 145 59.28 17.63 31.02
C ILE A 145 58.54 16.59 31.88
N ARG A 146 59.03 15.34 31.73
CA ARG A 146 58.93 14.22 32.69
C ARG A 146 59.87 14.46 33.89
N LYS A 147 59.44 14.13 35.12
CA LYS A 147 60.33 13.47 36.10
C LYS A 147 59.54 12.69 37.15
N ALA A 148 60.22 11.79 37.84
CA ALA A 148 59.63 10.66 38.56
C ALA A 148 59.89 10.70 40.07
N SER A 149 59.27 9.72 40.76
CA SER A 149 59.61 9.19 42.10
C SER A 149 59.12 9.99 43.31
N THR A 150 58.13 9.45 44.04
CA THR A 150 58.35 8.62 45.26
C THR A 150 57.03 8.07 45.80
N GLU A 151 56.98 6.77 46.16
CA GLU A 151 55.97 6.22 47.09
C GLU A 151 56.35 6.58 48.55
N PRO A 152 55.43 6.45 49.53
CA PRO A 152 55.30 5.15 50.21
C PRO A 152 53.87 4.57 50.25
N GLN A 153 53.81 3.25 50.43
CA GLN A 153 52.61 2.41 50.47
C GLN A 153 51.71 2.66 51.70
N SER A 154 50.41 2.39 51.55
CA SER A 154 49.63 1.59 52.51
C SER A 154 48.33 1.06 51.87
N PRO A 155 47.79 -0.09 52.34
CA PRO A 155 46.96 -0.95 51.50
C PRO A 155 45.45 -0.78 51.70
N GLY A 156 44.68 -1.08 50.64
CA GLY A 156 43.22 -1.09 50.70
C GLY A 156 42.59 -1.62 49.41
N SER A 157 42.53 -2.94 49.24
CA SER A 157 41.62 -3.55 48.27
C SER A 157 40.18 -3.17 48.61
N PRO A 158 39.34 -2.95 47.60
CA PRO A 158 38.22 -3.88 47.51
C PRO A 158 37.99 -4.43 46.11
N SER A 159 37.65 -5.71 46.09
CA SER A 159 36.67 -6.34 45.21
C SER A 159 36.74 -6.02 43.71
N SER A 160 37.06 -7.05 42.92
CA SER A 160 36.75 -7.08 41.50
C SER A 160 35.26 -6.79 41.28
N THR A 161 34.94 -5.58 40.83
CA THR A 161 33.62 -5.26 40.29
C THR A 161 33.35 -6.24 39.15
N LYS A 162 32.43 -7.19 39.38
CA LYS A 162 31.80 -7.95 38.30
C LYS A 162 31.17 -6.91 37.37
N LYS A 163 31.85 -6.56 36.27
CA LYS A 163 31.19 -5.94 35.13
C LYS A 163 30.08 -6.92 34.74
N GLN A 164 28.84 -6.61 35.11
CA GLN A 164 27.69 -7.21 34.46
C GLN A 164 27.82 -6.83 32.99
N THR A 165 28.23 -7.78 32.17
CA THR A 165 28.20 -7.63 30.72
C THR A 165 26.75 -7.41 30.35
N LYS A 166 26.36 -6.16 30.04
CA LYS A 166 25.00 -5.86 29.57
C LYS A 166 24.76 -6.73 28.33
N GLU A 167 23.67 -7.49 28.35
CA GLU A 167 23.28 -8.28 27.18
C GLU A 167 22.88 -7.31 26.05
N THR A 168 23.60 -7.36 24.94
CA THR A 168 23.41 -6.47 23.78
C THR A 168 22.35 -6.99 22.81
N THR A 169 21.80 -8.16 23.07
CA THR A 169 20.87 -8.90 22.21
C THR A 169 19.83 -9.63 23.04
N ILE A 170 18.62 -9.79 22.52
CA ILE A 170 17.53 -10.57 23.11
C ILE A 170 17.05 -11.63 22.11
N THR A 171 16.90 -12.88 22.54
CA THR A 171 16.38 -13.96 21.67
C THR A 171 14.94 -14.28 22.00
N ILE A 172 14.05 -14.13 21.02
CA ILE A 172 12.61 -14.38 21.13
C ILE A 172 12.23 -15.40 20.04
N ASN A 173 11.55 -16.49 20.42
CA ASN A 173 11.14 -17.56 19.51
C ASN A 173 12.27 -18.03 18.55
N CYS A 174 13.46 -18.25 19.11
CA CYS A 174 14.70 -18.63 18.42
C CYS A 174 15.28 -17.60 17.43
N VAL A 175 14.71 -16.39 17.30
CA VAL A 175 15.30 -15.27 16.54
C VAL A 175 15.98 -14.31 17.50
N THR A 176 17.22 -13.94 17.22
CA THR A 176 17.97 -12.96 18.00
C THR A 176 17.80 -11.57 17.41
N PHE A 177 17.22 -10.70 18.23
CA PHE A 177 17.08 -9.26 17.99
C PHE A 177 18.12 -8.49 18.80
N PRO A 178 18.47 -7.26 18.41
CA PRO A 178 19.22 -6.36 19.26
C PRO A 178 18.45 -6.02 20.55
N HIS A 179 19.15 -5.76 21.65
CA HIS A 179 18.51 -5.32 22.90
C HIS A 179 18.11 -3.82 22.80
N PRO A 180 16.86 -3.43 23.13
CA PRO A 180 16.38 -2.04 22.96
C PRO A 180 17.27 -0.99 23.61
N ASP A 181 17.70 -1.21 24.86
CA ASP A 181 18.54 -0.27 25.63
C ASP A 181 19.95 -0.05 25.08
N THR A 182 20.40 -0.84 24.10
CA THR A 182 21.76 -0.78 23.55
C THR A 182 21.80 -0.47 22.05
N MET A 183 20.66 -0.20 21.42
CA MET A 183 20.57 0.06 19.98
C MET A 183 20.56 1.56 19.64
N PRO A 184 21.44 2.04 18.75
CA PRO A 184 21.14 3.23 17.95
C PRO A 184 20.00 2.94 16.96
N GLU A 185 19.49 3.96 16.27
CA GLU A 185 18.40 3.78 15.28
C GLU A 185 18.78 2.78 14.18
N GLN A 186 18.01 1.69 14.06
CA GLN A 186 18.15 0.75 12.97
C GLN A 186 17.44 1.29 11.72
N GLN A 187 18.18 1.45 10.63
CA GLN A 187 17.60 1.81 9.33
C GLN A 187 16.76 0.65 8.77
N LEU A 188 15.62 1.00 8.18
CA LEU A 188 14.75 0.07 7.44
C LEU A 188 15.40 -0.31 6.10
N LEU A 189 15.05 -1.49 5.57
CA LEU A 189 15.50 -1.96 4.25
C LEU A 189 14.90 -1.11 3.12
N LYS A 190 13.63 -0.71 3.25
CA LYS A 190 12.93 0.20 2.33
C LYS A 190 12.36 1.41 3.09
N PRO A 191 13.17 2.41 3.47
CA PRO A 191 12.77 3.46 4.43
C PRO A 191 11.68 4.42 3.94
N ALA A 192 11.38 4.46 2.64
CA ALA A 192 10.30 5.27 2.07
C ALA A 192 8.96 4.50 1.92
N GLU A 193 8.93 3.20 2.22
CA GLU A 193 7.81 2.31 1.89
C GLU A 193 7.41 1.44 3.09
N TRP A 194 6.13 1.04 3.17
CA TRP A 194 5.64 0.13 4.20
C TRP A 194 5.86 -1.33 3.78
N SER A 195 7.12 -1.70 3.58
CA SER A 195 7.54 -2.97 2.99
C SER A 195 7.22 -4.19 3.86
N TYR A 196 6.79 -5.29 3.24
CA TYR A 196 6.62 -6.57 3.91
C TYR A 196 7.93 -7.10 4.51
N CYS A 197 9.10 -6.76 3.95
CA CYS A 197 10.39 -7.17 4.50
C CYS A 197 10.86 -6.35 5.72
N ASP A 198 10.14 -5.30 6.12
CA ASP A 198 10.53 -4.45 7.27
C ASP A 198 9.69 -4.69 8.54
N TYR A 199 8.41 -5.08 8.39
CA TYR A 199 7.45 -5.04 9.50
C TYR A 199 6.96 -6.40 10.04
N PHE A 200 7.40 -7.53 9.46
CA PHE A 200 6.85 -8.87 9.74
C PHE A 200 7.85 -9.87 10.36
N TRP A 201 8.82 -9.35 11.13
CA TRP A 201 9.90 -10.12 11.76
C TRP A 201 9.52 -10.82 13.08
N ALA A 202 8.68 -10.19 13.89
CA ALA A 202 8.31 -10.70 15.21
C ALA A 202 7.04 -11.55 15.13
N ASP A 203 7.04 -12.70 15.81
CA ASP A 203 5.84 -13.51 15.96
C ASP A 203 4.82 -12.81 16.89
N LYS A 204 3.53 -12.86 16.52
CA LYS A 204 2.43 -12.32 17.32
C LYS A 204 1.84 -13.42 18.21
N LYS A 205 1.56 -13.11 19.46
CA LYS A 205 0.73 -13.95 20.32
C LYS A 205 -0.73 -13.75 19.96
N ASP A 206 -1.53 -14.81 19.98
CA ASP A 206 -2.98 -14.66 19.88
C ASP A 206 -3.55 -13.90 21.10
N PRO A 207 -4.76 -13.30 21.00
CA PRO A 207 -5.37 -12.55 22.11
C PRO A 207 -5.70 -13.38 23.35
N GLN A 208 -5.62 -14.71 23.27
CA GLN A 208 -5.91 -15.67 24.34
C GLN A 208 -4.63 -16.23 24.98
N GLY A 209 -3.45 -15.86 24.46
CA GLY A 209 -2.13 -16.29 24.91
C GLY A 209 -1.72 -17.72 24.53
N ASN A 210 -2.55 -18.46 23.78
CA ASN A 210 -2.41 -19.91 23.63
C ASN A 210 -1.49 -20.34 22.47
N SER A 211 -1.40 -19.52 21.42
CA SER A 211 -0.60 -19.79 20.22
C SER A 211 0.19 -18.56 19.75
N SER A 212 1.24 -18.83 18.97
CA SER A 212 2.14 -17.83 18.39
C SER A 212 2.07 -17.94 16.87
N VAL A 213 1.59 -16.90 16.21
CA VAL A 213 1.48 -16.80 14.75
C VAL A 213 2.68 -16.02 14.23
N SER A 214 3.40 -16.55 13.24
CA SER A 214 4.56 -15.85 12.70
C SER A 214 4.14 -14.64 11.86
N GLY A 215 4.98 -13.61 11.78
CA GLY A 215 4.71 -12.47 10.88
C GLY A 215 4.59 -12.89 9.40
N PHE A 216 5.25 -13.98 9.00
CA PHE A 216 5.10 -14.55 7.65
C PHE A 216 3.71 -15.15 7.41
N GLU A 217 3.13 -15.81 8.42
CA GLU A 217 1.78 -16.39 8.34
C GLU A 217 0.72 -15.31 8.12
N ASP A 218 0.84 -14.14 8.76
CA ASP A 218 -0.05 -13.00 8.50
C ASP A 218 -0.04 -12.58 7.01
N LEU A 219 1.13 -12.59 6.38
CA LEU A 219 1.29 -12.27 4.96
C LEU A 219 0.65 -13.34 4.08
N LEU A 220 0.85 -14.63 4.37
CA LEU A 220 0.18 -15.74 3.68
C LEU A 220 -1.35 -15.65 3.81
N GLN A 221 -1.86 -15.33 5.01
CA GLN A 221 -3.30 -15.13 5.23
C GLN A 221 -3.83 -13.90 4.47
N LYS A 222 -3.06 -12.81 4.36
CA LYS A 222 -3.40 -11.66 3.52
C LYS A 222 -3.48 -12.03 2.03
N GLN A 223 -2.57 -12.89 1.56
CA GLN A 223 -2.56 -13.41 0.19
C GLN A 223 -3.79 -14.30 -0.09
N LEU A 224 -4.07 -15.26 0.79
CA LEU A 224 -5.24 -16.15 0.68
C LEU A 224 -6.56 -15.36 0.68
N LYS A 225 -6.70 -14.36 1.57
CA LYS A 225 -7.85 -13.43 1.59
C LYS A 225 -7.95 -12.61 0.30
N GLY A 226 -6.81 -12.18 -0.26
CA GLY A 226 -6.75 -11.48 -1.55
C GLY A 226 -7.31 -12.30 -2.72
N LYS A 227 -6.97 -13.59 -2.81
CA LYS A 227 -7.52 -14.51 -3.83
C LYS A 227 -8.99 -14.88 -3.56
N GLN A 228 -9.42 -14.93 -2.31
CA GLN A 228 -10.83 -15.15 -1.95
C GLN A 228 -11.70 -13.95 -2.34
N MET A 229 -11.29 -12.73 -2.00
CA MET A 229 -11.96 -11.48 -2.43
C MET A 229 -12.09 -11.41 -3.96
N GLN A 230 -11.02 -11.73 -4.69
CA GLN A 230 -11.03 -11.79 -6.16
C GLN A 230 -12.07 -12.79 -6.71
N LYS A 231 -12.27 -13.94 -6.05
CA LYS A 231 -13.32 -14.91 -6.40
C LYS A 231 -14.72 -14.35 -6.16
N GLU A 232 -14.95 -13.72 -5.00
CA GLU A 232 -16.23 -13.10 -4.65
C GLU A 232 -16.61 -11.96 -5.61
N MET A 233 -15.63 -11.16 -6.06
CA MET A 233 -15.83 -10.14 -7.09
C MET A 233 -16.29 -10.75 -8.42
N ALA A 234 -15.71 -11.88 -8.84
CA ALA A 234 -16.18 -12.56 -10.05
C ALA A 234 -17.59 -13.17 -9.88
N GLU A 235 -17.89 -13.73 -8.71
CA GLU A 235 -19.24 -14.22 -8.39
C GLU A 235 -20.29 -13.09 -8.42
N PHE A 236 -19.93 -11.87 -7.96
CA PHE A 236 -20.78 -10.68 -8.12
C PHE A 236 -21.01 -10.30 -9.60
N ILE A 237 -19.95 -10.32 -10.44
CA ILE A 237 -20.09 -10.06 -11.89
C ILE A 237 -20.97 -11.13 -12.56
N ARG A 238 -20.90 -12.40 -12.13
CA ARG A 238 -21.79 -13.47 -12.61
C ARG A 238 -23.26 -13.20 -12.30
N GLU A 239 -23.59 -12.71 -11.10
CA GLU A 239 -24.97 -12.32 -10.80
C GLU A 239 -25.42 -11.12 -11.63
N ARG A 240 -24.52 -10.15 -11.92
CA ARG A 240 -24.81 -9.07 -12.88
C ARG A 240 -25.09 -9.61 -14.28
N ILE A 241 -24.31 -10.57 -14.77
CA ILE A 241 -24.49 -11.21 -16.09
C ILE A 241 -25.89 -11.84 -16.19
N LYS A 242 -26.33 -12.60 -15.18
CA LYS A 242 -27.68 -13.21 -15.16
C LYS A 242 -28.80 -12.17 -15.23
N ILE A 243 -28.65 -11.03 -14.54
CA ILE A 243 -29.64 -9.94 -14.55
C ILE A 243 -29.76 -9.37 -15.97
N GLU A 244 -28.63 -9.15 -16.67
CA GLU A 244 -28.63 -8.67 -18.06
C GLU A 244 -29.23 -9.70 -19.03
N GLU A 245 -28.93 -11.00 -18.86
CA GLU A 245 -29.51 -12.08 -19.66
C GLU A 245 -31.04 -12.17 -19.49
N GLU A 246 -31.55 -12.04 -18.26
CA GLU A 246 -32.99 -12.03 -17.99
C GLU A 246 -33.67 -10.76 -18.53
N TYR A 247 -33.03 -9.59 -18.40
CA TYR A 247 -33.52 -8.33 -18.94
C TYR A 247 -33.62 -8.38 -20.48
N ALA A 248 -32.55 -8.79 -21.16
CA ALA A 248 -32.54 -9.00 -22.61
C ALA A 248 -33.62 -10.00 -23.07
N LYS A 249 -33.77 -11.12 -22.36
CA LYS A 249 -34.82 -12.12 -22.64
C LYS A 249 -36.23 -11.55 -22.53
N ASN A 250 -36.48 -10.67 -21.55
CA ASN A 250 -37.78 -10.03 -21.36
C ASN A 250 -38.06 -8.96 -22.44
N LEU A 251 -37.07 -8.15 -22.82
CA LEU A 251 -37.16 -7.23 -23.96
C LEU A 251 -37.44 -7.97 -25.28
N ALA A 252 -36.67 -9.03 -25.57
CA ALA A 252 -36.87 -9.86 -26.75
C ALA A 252 -38.26 -10.52 -26.78
N LYS A 253 -38.82 -10.92 -25.64
CA LYS A 253 -40.18 -11.44 -25.56
C LYS A 253 -41.24 -10.36 -25.81
N LEU A 254 -40.99 -9.13 -25.35
CA LEU A 254 -41.89 -8.00 -25.53
C LEU A 254 -41.91 -7.48 -26.98
N SER A 255 -40.75 -7.48 -27.67
CA SER A 255 -40.65 -7.08 -29.08
C SER A 255 -41.54 -7.90 -30.02
N GLN A 256 -41.71 -9.19 -29.73
CA GLN A 256 -42.52 -10.13 -30.52
C GLN A 256 -44.03 -10.07 -30.24
N ASN A 257 -44.50 -9.10 -29.45
CA ASN A 257 -45.90 -9.01 -29.08
C ASN A 257 -46.78 -8.49 -30.24
N SER A 258 -47.96 -9.10 -30.42
CA SER A 258 -48.95 -8.72 -31.44
C SER A 258 -49.82 -7.52 -31.05
N LEU A 259 -49.62 -6.91 -29.86
CA LEU A 259 -50.30 -5.67 -29.48
C LEU A 259 -50.20 -4.60 -30.59
N ALA A 260 -51.36 -4.03 -30.92
CA ALA A 260 -51.59 -3.06 -31.98
C ALA A 260 -50.97 -3.42 -33.36
N SER A 261 -50.89 -4.72 -33.70
CA SER A 261 -50.42 -5.16 -35.04
C SER A 261 -51.40 -4.88 -36.19
N GLN A 262 -52.57 -4.33 -35.88
CA GLN A 262 -53.62 -3.95 -36.83
C GLN A 262 -53.62 -2.44 -37.16
N GLU A 263 -52.65 -1.69 -36.60
CA GLU A 263 -52.43 -0.29 -36.95
C GLU A 263 -51.76 -0.21 -38.33
N GLU A 264 -52.27 0.65 -39.21
CA GLU A 264 -51.83 0.75 -40.61
C GLU A 264 -51.19 2.11 -40.93
N GLY A 265 -50.62 2.23 -42.13
CA GLY A 265 -49.93 3.44 -42.58
C GLY A 265 -48.71 3.81 -41.75
N THR A 266 -48.31 5.08 -41.81
CA THR A 266 -47.08 5.58 -41.17
C THR A 266 -47.08 5.46 -39.64
N LEU A 267 -48.25 5.44 -38.99
CA LEU A 267 -48.36 5.18 -37.56
C LEU A 267 -48.12 3.70 -37.24
N GLY A 268 -48.65 2.78 -38.05
CA GLY A 268 -48.37 1.35 -37.95
C GLY A 268 -46.89 1.01 -38.19
N GLU A 269 -46.26 1.66 -39.18
CA GLU A 269 -44.83 1.55 -39.45
C GLU A 269 -43.98 2.04 -38.25
N ALA A 270 -44.31 3.20 -37.68
CA ALA A 270 -43.64 3.73 -36.49
C ALA A 270 -43.78 2.80 -35.26
N TRP A 271 -44.98 2.23 -35.06
CA TRP A 271 -45.24 1.26 -34.00
C TRP A 271 -44.46 -0.05 -34.19
N ALA A 272 -44.38 -0.55 -35.42
CA ALA A 272 -43.57 -1.72 -35.76
C ALA A 272 -42.07 -1.45 -35.53
N GLN A 273 -41.59 -0.25 -35.89
CA GLN A 273 -40.21 0.15 -35.67
C GLN A 273 -39.86 0.32 -34.18
N LEU A 274 -40.80 0.81 -33.35
CA LEU A 274 -40.64 0.83 -31.90
C LEU A 274 -40.52 -0.59 -31.33
N LYS A 275 -41.40 -1.53 -31.74
CA LYS A 275 -41.28 -2.94 -31.32
C LYS A 275 -39.97 -3.57 -31.78
N LYS A 276 -39.48 -3.21 -32.97
CA LYS A 276 -38.15 -3.63 -33.45
C LYS A 276 -37.02 -3.08 -32.57
N SER A 277 -37.06 -1.80 -32.17
CA SER A 277 -36.02 -1.22 -31.30
C SER A 277 -35.85 -1.99 -29.98
N LEU A 278 -36.94 -2.47 -29.36
CA LEU A 278 -36.87 -3.35 -28.18
C LEU A 278 -36.14 -4.68 -28.44
N SER A 279 -36.19 -5.20 -29.68
CA SER A 279 -35.42 -6.38 -30.07
C SER A 279 -33.93 -6.06 -30.23
N ASP A 280 -33.63 -4.87 -30.76
CA ASP A 280 -32.26 -4.40 -30.97
C ASP A 280 -31.60 -4.04 -29.61
N GLU A 281 -32.33 -3.43 -28.68
CA GLU A 281 -31.96 -3.23 -27.26
C GLU A 281 -31.64 -4.56 -26.55
N ALA A 282 -32.50 -5.58 -26.75
CA ALA A 282 -32.25 -6.92 -26.21
C ALA A 282 -30.92 -7.51 -26.70
N GLU A 283 -30.57 -7.31 -27.97
CA GLU A 283 -29.30 -7.77 -28.52
C GLU A 283 -28.10 -6.99 -27.94
N VAL A 284 -28.23 -5.69 -27.71
CA VAL A 284 -27.22 -4.85 -27.05
C VAL A 284 -26.93 -5.37 -25.63
N HIS A 285 -27.96 -5.62 -24.83
CA HIS A 285 -27.81 -6.13 -23.46
C HIS A 285 -27.26 -7.57 -23.41
N LEU A 286 -27.64 -8.44 -24.36
CA LEU A 286 -27.10 -9.80 -24.46
C LEU A 286 -25.61 -9.82 -24.90
N LYS A 287 -25.21 -8.89 -25.78
CA LYS A 287 -23.79 -8.68 -26.11
C LYS A 287 -23.00 -8.15 -24.92
N PHE A 288 -23.57 -7.24 -24.14
CA PHE A 288 -22.97 -6.74 -22.91
C PHE A 288 -22.74 -7.85 -21.87
N SER A 289 -23.74 -8.71 -21.61
CA SER A 289 -23.58 -9.83 -20.67
C SER A 289 -22.49 -10.81 -21.13
N SER A 290 -22.42 -11.08 -22.42
CA SER A 290 -21.36 -11.90 -23.04
C SER A 290 -19.97 -11.29 -22.86
N LYS A 291 -19.81 -9.98 -23.13
CA LYS A 291 -18.55 -9.24 -22.91
C LYS A 291 -18.15 -9.22 -21.43
N LEU A 292 -19.07 -8.98 -20.50
CA LEU A 292 -18.81 -9.08 -19.05
C LEU A 292 -18.24 -10.45 -18.67
N GLN A 293 -18.78 -11.53 -19.24
CA GLN A 293 -18.29 -12.88 -18.96
C GLN A 293 -16.86 -13.09 -19.48
N SER A 294 -16.56 -12.71 -20.72
CA SER A 294 -15.25 -12.92 -21.33
C SER A 294 -14.16 -11.98 -20.84
N GLU A 295 -14.50 -10.72 -20.58
CA GLU A 295 -13.54 -9.63 -20.37
C GLU A 295 -13.43 -9.21 -18.90
N VAL A 296 -14.32 -9.66 -18.01
CA VAL A 296 -14.29 -9.31 -16.57
C VAL A 296 -14.39 -10.55 -15.68
N GLU A 297 -15.43 -11.38 -15.82
CA GLU A 297 -15.66 -12.54 -14.93
C GLU A 297 -14.54 -13.59 -15.06
N LYS A 298 -14.28 -14.06 -16.29
CA LYS A 298 -13.29 -15.12 -16.55
C LYS A 298 -11.87 -14.72 -16.12
N PRO A 299 -11.33 -13.53 -16.48
CA PRO A 299 -10.01 -13.10 -16.01
C PRO A 299 -9.90 -13.02 -14.49
N LEU A 300 -10.93 -12.50 -13.79
CA LEU A 300 -10.96 -12.46 -12.34
C LEU A 300 -10.94 -13.86 -11.71
N LEU A 301 -11.55 -14.88 -12.34
CA LEU A 301 -11.48 -16.26 -11.83
C LEU A 301 -10.10 -16.91 -12.09
N SER A 302 -9.65 -16.89 -13.34
CA SER A 302 -8.48 -17.66 -13.81
C SER A 302 -7.13 -17.05 -13.44
N PHE A 303 -7.07 -15.77 -13.06
CA PHE A 303 -5.81 -15.15 -12.64
C PHE A 303 -5.16 -15.93 -11.49
N ARG A 304 -4.00 -16.55 -11.77
CA ARG A 304 -3.18 -17.38 -10.87
C ARG A 304 -3.93 -18.61 -10.31
N GLU A 305 -4.28 -19.56 -11.18
CA GLU A 305 -4.94 -20.82 -10.76
C GLU A 305 -4.11 -21.66 -9.77
N ASN A 306 -2.79 -21.72 -9.97
CA ASN A 306 -1.87 -22.49 -9.10
C ASN A 306 -1.59 -21.85 -7.73
N PHE A 307 -2.13 -20.65 -7.45
CA PHE A 307 -1.80 -19.81 -6.29
C PHE A 307 -1.80 -20.55 -4.94
N LYS A 308 -2.80 -21.41 -4.67
CA LYS A 308 -2.87 -22.16 -3.39
C LYS A 308 -1.72 -23.15 -3.21
N LYS A 309 -1.15 -23.67 -4.30
CA LYS A 309 0.03 -24.55 -4.30
C LYS A 309 1.30 -23.74 -4.06
N ASP A 310 1.40 -22.56 -4.67
CA ASP A 310 2.54 -21.66 -4.53
C ASP A 310 2.63 -21.09 -3.11
N MET A 311 1.50 -20.66 -2.52
CA MET A 311 1.46 -20.21 -1.12
C MET A 311 1.92 -21.31 -0.15
N LYS A 312 1.49 -22.56 -0.35
CA LYS A 312 1.97 -23.72 0.45
C LYS A 312 3.47 -24.00 0.26
N LYS A 313 4.02 -23.73 -0.92
CA LYS A 313 5.46 -23.87 -1.19
C LYS A 313 6.26 -22.82 -0.40
N PHE A 314 5.80 -21.57 -0.39
CA PHE A 314 6.43 -20.50 0.38
C PHE A 314 6.34 -20.74 1.89
N ASP A 315 5.16 -21.13 2.39
CA ASP A 315 4.94 -21.56 3.78
C ASP A 315 5.94 -22.63 4.20
N HIS A 316 5.94 -23.78 3.50
CA HIS A 316 6.80 -24.91 3.85
C HIS A 316 8.29 -24.56 3.84
N HIS A 317 8.75 -23.76 2.87
CA HIS A 317 10.14 -23.30 2.76
C HIS A 317 10.57 -22.46 3.97
N ILE A 318 9.79 -21.43 4.33
CA ILE A 318 10.10 -20.57 5.48
C ILE A 318 9.94 -21.32 6.81
N ALA A 319 8.94 -22.20 6.92
CA ALA A 319 8.73 -23.05 8.10
C ALA A 319 9.90 -24.02 8.33
N ASP A 320 10.45 -24.65 7.28
CA ASP A 320 11.61 -25.53 7.39
C ASP A 320 12.89 -24.78 7.77
N LEU A 321 13.06 -23.53 7.33
CA LEU A 321 14.15 -22.66 7.77
C LEU A 321 13.99 -22.25 9.25
N ARG A 322 12.78 -21.89 9.70
CA ARG A 322 12.48 -21.63 11.14
C ARG A 322 12.74 -22.88 12.00
N LYS A 323 12.39 -24.07 11.52
CA LYS A 323 12.65 -25.36 12.18
C LYS A 323 14.15 -25.66 12.30
N GLN A 324 14.94 -25.39 11.24
CA GLN A 324 16.39 -25.48 11.28
C GLN A 324 17.00 -24.50 12.30
N LEU A 325 16.53 -23.24 12.30
CA LEU A 325 16.97 -22.22 13.26
C LEU A 325 16.69 -22.63 14.72
N ALA A 326 15.49 -23.15 15.01
CA ALA A 326 15.14 -23.67 16.34
C ALA A 326 16.03 -24.85 16.78
N SER A 327 16.38 -25.75 15.85
CA SER A 327 17.33 -26.86 16.10
C SER A 327 18.74 -26.36 16.41
N ARG A 328 19.22 -25.32 15.72
CA ARG A 328 20.49 -24.67 16.04
C ARG A 328 20.46 -23.96 17.39
N TYR A 329 19.37 -23.24 17.71
CA TYR A 329 19.19 -22.60 19.01
C TYR A 329 19.23 -23.61 20.17
N ALA A 330 18.51 -24.73 20.05
CA ALA A 330 18.57 -25.82 21.04
C ALA A 330 19.99 -26.42 21.20
N SER A 331 20.79 -26.42 20.13
CA SER A 331 22.19 -26.85 20.15
C SER A 331 23.08 -25.85 20.90
N VAL A 332 22.88 -24.54 20.69
CA VAL A 332 23.56 -23.45 21.43
C VAL A 332 23.26 -23.56 22.92
N GLU A 333 21.99 -23.70 23.32
CA GLU A 333 21.63 -23.76 24.74
C GLU A 333 22.14 -25.04 25.43
N LYS A 334 22.18 -26.17 24.71
CA LYS A 334 22.85 -27.39 25.19
C LYS A 334 24.35 -27.18 25.39
N ALA A 335 25.04 -26.52 24.46
CA ALA A 335 26.46 -26.21 24.58
C ALA A 335 26.74 -25.19 25.70
N ARG A 336 25.89 -24.16 25.86
CA ARG A 336 25.96 -23.17 26.94
C ARG A 336 25.85 -23.83 28.30
N LYS A 337 24.85 -24.71 28.49
CA LYS A 337 24.69 -25.48 29.73
C LYS A 337 25.92 -26.36 30.00
N ALA A 338 26.44 -27.06 28.99
CA ALA A 338 27.63 -27.86 29.13
C ALA A 338 28.86 -27.02 29.52
N LEU A 339 29.04 -25.82 28.96
CA LEU A 339 30.13 -24.92 29.36
C LEU A 339 30.02 -24.52 30.83
N VAL A 340 28.85 -24.11 31.31
CA VAL A 340 28.60 -23.75 32.71
C VAL A 340 28.89 -24.92 33.66
N GLU A 341 28.46 -26.14 33.30
CA GLU A 341 28.78 -27.36 34.07
C GLU A 341 30.29 -27.63 34.15
N ARG A 342 31.05 -27.42 33.06
CA ARG A 342 32.51 -27.61 33.05
C ARG A 342 33.28 -26.50 33.75
N GLN A 343 32.78 -25.27 33.72
CA GLN A 343 33.34 -24.16 34.50
C GLN A 343 33.18 -24.41 36.00
N LYS A 344 32.01 -24.86 36.44
CA LYS A 344 31.77 -25.27 37.84
C LYS A 344 32.64 -26.45 38.27
N ASP A 345 32.82 -27.46 37.40
CA ASP A 345 33.72 -28.60 37.67
C ASP A 345 35.19 -28.18 37.84
N LEU A 346 35.64 -27.19 37.05
CA LEU A 346 36.97 -26.60 37.17
C LEU A 346 37.12 -25.77 38.46
N GLU A 347 36.12 -24.98 38.82
CA GLU A 347 36.09 -24.17 40.04
C GLU A 347 36.18 -25.05 41.30
N VAL A 348 35.35 -26.09 41.40
CA VAL A 348 35.36 -27.04 42.53
C VAL A 348 36.71 -27.76 42.65
N LYS A 349 37.32 -28.19 41.53
CA LYS A 349 38.65 -28.80 41.56
C LYS A 349 39.75 -27.82 41.97
N THR A 350 39.62 -26.54 41.61
CA THR A 350 40.56 -25.50 42.01
C THR A 350 40.50 -25.28 43.53
N GLN A 351 39.29 -25.15 44.10
CA GLN A 351 39.09 -25.09 45.56
C GLN A 351 39.62 -26.34 46.28
N GLN A 352 39.51 -27.52 45.67
CA GLN A 352 40.03 -28.76 46.26
C GLN A 352 41.58 -28.75 46.40
N LEU A 353 42.30 -28.04 45.53
CA LEU A 353 43.75 -27.87 45.63
C LEU A 353 44.15 -26.96 46.80
N GLU A 354 43.38 -25.91 47.06
CA GLU A 354 43.57 -25.00 48.20
C GLU A 354 43.42 -25.75 49.55
N ILE A 355 42.52 -26.74 49.60
CA ILE A 355 42.30 -27.59 50.79
C ILE A 355 43.36 -28.69 50.91
N LYS A 356 43.79 -29.29 49.79
CA LYS A 356 44.77 -30.40 49.81
C LYS A 356 45.62 -30.44 48.54
N LEU A 357 46.84 -29.92 48.67
CA LEU A 357 47.86 -29.99 47.61
C LEU A 357 48.25 -31.45 47.32
N SER A 358 48.17 -31.85 46.05
CA SER A 358 48.62 -33.16 45.58
C SER A 358 48.77 -33.14 44.06
N ASN A 359 49.81 -33.78 43.53
CA ASN A 359 50.07 -33.92 42.09
C ASN A 359 48.86 -34.51 41.34
N LYS A 360 48.04 -35.34 42.00
CA LYS A 360 46.78 -35.86 41.43
C LYS A 360 45.75 -34.75 41.21
N THR A 361 45.58 -33.86 42.18
CA THR A 361 44.66 -32.71 42.10
C THR A 361 45.07 -31.75 40.98
N GLU A 362 46.37 -31.53 40.79
CA GLU A 362 46.91 -30.69 39.70
C GLU A 362 46.59 -31.25 38.31
N GLU A 363 46.80 -32.56 38.08
CA GLU A 363 46.43 -33.19 36.81
C GLU A 363 44.92 -33.23 36.58
N ASP A 364 44.11 -33.41 37.63
CA ASP A 364 42.65 -33.32 37.53
C ASP A 364 42.17 -31.89 37.19
N ILE A 365 42.81 -30.83 37.70
CA ILE A 365 42.57 -29.43 37.31
C ILE A 365 42.95 -29.20 35.84
N LYS A 366 44.13 -29.66 35.41
CA LYS A 366 44.61 -29.56 34.02
C LYS A 366 43.65 -30.24 33.04
N LYS A 367 43.11 -31.40 33.43
CA LYS A 367 42.07 -32.14 32.70
C LYS A 367 40.74 -31.40 32.65
N ALA A 368 40.28 -30.82 33.76
CA ALA A 368 39.05 -30.03 33.80
C ALA A 368 39.16 -28.73 32.99
N ARG A 369 40.31 -28.03 33.05
CA ARG A 369 40.59 -26.83 32.26
C ARG A 369 40.53 -27.13 30.75
N ARG A 370 41.14 -28.22 30.30
CA ARG A 370 41.02 -28.70 28.91
C ARG A 370 39.56 -28.96 28.51
N LYS A 371 38.78 -29.63 29.37
CA LYS A 371 37.35 -29.91 29.13
C LYS A 371 36.46 -28.65 29.14
N SER A 372 36.83 -27.61 29.90
CA SER A 372 36.13 -26.33 29.92
C SER A 372 36.46 -25.50 28.68
N THR A 373 37.73 -25.50 28.25
CA THR A 373 38.16 -24.85 26.99
C THR A 373 37.45 -25.48 25.79
N GLN A 374 37.48 -26.82 25.69
CA GLN A 374 36.77 -27.56 24.63
C GLN A 374 35.25 -27.26 24.60
N ALA A 375 34.60 -27.12 25.76
CA ALA A 375 33.19 -26.75 25.82
C ALA A 375 32.93 -25.29 25.37
N GLY A 376 33.93 -24.40 25.51
CA GLY A 376 33.91 -23.07 24.93
C GLY A 376 34.02 -23.11 23.41
N ASP A 377 34.96 -23.90 22.87
CA ASP A 377 35.12 -24.12 21.43
C ASP A 377 33.87 -24.76 20.79
N ASP A 378 33.22 -25.67 21.53
CA ASP A 378 31.95 -26.27 21.12
C ASP A 378 30.79 -25.26 21.12
N LEU A 379 30.73 -24.37 22.12
CA LEU A 379 29.74 -23.28 22.15
C LEU A 379 29.95 -22.29 21.01
N MET A 380 31.19 -21.85 20.74
CA MET A 380 31.50 -20.95 19.62
C MET A 380 31.01 -21.55 18.29
N ARG A 381 31.35 -22.81 18.01
CA ARG A 381 30.89 -23.53 16.81
C ARG A 381 29.36 -23.66 16.72
N CYS A 382 28.68 -23.88 17.85
CA CYS A 382 27.22 -23.91 17.86
C CYS A 382 26.61 -22.53 17.57
N VAL A 383 27.21 -21.44 18.08
CA VAL A 383 26.79 -20.06 17.81
C VAL A 383 27.03 -19.69 16.35
N ASP A 384 28.16 -20.07 15.76
CA ASP A 384 28.44 -19.84 14.33
C ASP A 384 27.39 -20.50 13.43
N LEU A 385 27.06 -21.78 13.71
CA LEU A 385 26.03 -22.52 12.97
C LEU A 385 24.61 -21.98 13.20
N TYR A 386 24.35 -21.36 14.35
CA TYR A 386 23.10 -20.63 14.61
C TYR A 386 23.03 -19.33 13.81
N ASN A 387 24.10 -18.53 13.81
CA ASN A 387 24.17 -17.28 13.06
C ASN A 387 24.08 -17.51 11.55
N GLN A 388 24.71 -18.58 11.03
CA GLN A 388 24.56 -18.99 9.62
C GLN A 388 23.12 -19.38 9.28
N ALA A 389 22.46 -20.17 10.15
CA ALA A 389 21.06 -20.54 9.94
C ALA A 389 20.11 -19.33 10.02
N GLN A 390 20.38 -18.38 10.93
CA GLN A 390 19.60 -17.15 11.05
C GLN A 390 19.79 -16.24 9.84
N SER A 391 21.02 -16.08 9.34
CA SER A 391 21.33 -15.26 8.16
C SER A 391 20.66 -15.84 6.91
N LYS A 392 20.73 -17.16 6.72
CA LYS A 392 20.02 -17.84 5.62
C LYS A 392 18.50 -17.66 5.72
N TRP A 393 17.92 -17.84 6.91
CA TRP A 393 16.50 -17.60 7.11
C TRP A 393 16.12 -16.14 6.83
N PHE A 394 16.94 -15.18 7.26
CA PHE A 394 16.74 -13.75 7.03
C PHE A 394 16.73 -13.41 5.54
N GLU A 395 17.73 -13.83 4.76
CA GLU A 395 17.81 -13.56 3.32
C GLU A 395 16.63 -14.16 2.54
N GLU A 396 16.27 -15.40 2.83
CA GLU A 396 15.11 -16.10 2.24
C GLU A 396 13.78 -15.46 2.66
N MET A 397 13.68 -14.94 3.89
CA MET A 397 12.53 -14.19 4.38
C MET A 397 12.40 -12.83 3.69
N VAL A 398 13.48 -12.05 3.53
CA VAL A 398 13.47 -10.78 2.77
C VAL A 398 13.02 -11.01 1.33
N THR A 399 13.66 -11.95 0.63
CA THR A 399 13.35 -12.21 -0.78
C THR A 399 11.92 -12.75 -0.98
N THR A 400 11.47 -13.68 -0.12
CA THR A 400 10.10 -14.22 -0.21
C THR A 400 9.05 -13.16 0.13
N THR A 401 9.28 -12.31 1.13
CA THR A 401 8.32 -11.25 1.49
C THR A 401 8.22 -10.16 0.43
N LEU A 402 9.34 -9.79 -0.22
CA LEU A 402 9.34 -8.88 -1.38
C LEU A 402 8.62 -9.47 -2.60
N GLU A 403 8.74 -10.79 -2.85
CA GLU A 403 7.93 -11.43 -3.89
C GLU A 403 6.44 -11.39 -3.52
N LEU A 404 6.05 -11.70 -2.28
CA LEU A 404 4.66 -11.57 -1.84
C LEU A 404 4.13 -10.12 -1.98
N GLU A 405 4.94 -9.12 -1.70
CA GLU A 405 4.60 -7.70 -1.93
C GLU A 405 4.32 -7.44 -3.41
N ARG A 406 5.24 -7.86 -4.30
CA ARG A 406 5.07 -7.78 -5.75
C ARG A 406 3.81 -8.51 -6.23
N LEU A 407 3.50 -9.68 -5.67
CA LEU A 407 2.29 -10.44 -6.01
C LEU A 407 1.00 -9.71 -5.62
N GLU A 408 0.99 -9.02 -4.48
CA GLU A 408 -0.18 -8.24 -4.05
C GLU A 408 -0.38 -7.00 -4.92
N VAL A 409 0.70 -6.29 -5.29
CA VAL A 409 0.64 -5.16 -6.23
C VAL A 409 0.11 -5.60 -7.60
N GLU A 410 0.65 -6.69 -8.15
CA GLU A 410 0.19 -7.28 -9.41
C GLU A 410 -1.30 -7.67 -9.36
N ARG A 411 -1.76 -8.25 -8.23
CA ARG A 411 -3.17 -8.61 -8.01
C ARG A 411 -4.08 -7.38 -7.95
N VAL A 412 -3.68 -6.32 -7.23
CA VAL A 412 -4.46 -5.08 -7.11
C VAL A 412 -4.56 -4.38 -8.46
N GLU A 413 -3.46 -4.29 -9.22
CA GLU A 413 -3.44 -3.65 -10.53
C GLU A 413 -4.27 -4.42 -11.57
N MET A 414 -4.19 -5.76 -11.58
CA MET A 414 -5.06 -6.61 -12.39
C MET A 414 -6.54 -6.35 -12.06
N ILE A 415 -6.93 -6.30 -10.77
CA ILE A 415 -8.32 -6.00 -10.39
C ILE A 415 -8.73 -4.59 -10.85
N ARG A 416 -7.87 -3.59 -10.67
CA ARG A 416 -8.11 -2.21 -11.12
C ARG A 416 -8.38 -2.16 -12.63
N GLN A 417 -7.56 -2.83 -13.43
CA GLN A 417 -7.71 -2.94 -14.87
C GLN A 417 -9.08 -3.52 -15.27
N HIS A 418 -9.49 -4.64 -14.66
CA HIS A 418 -10.76 -5.30 -15.01
C HIS A 418 -12.00 -4.55 -14.48
N LEU A 419 -11.87 -3.77 -13.41
CA LEU A 419 -12.91 -2.82 -13.00
C LEU A 419 -13.02 -1.63 -13.97
N CYS A 420 -11.90 -1.13 -14.50
CA CYS A 420 -11.93 -0.15 -15.58
C CYS A 420 -12.58 -0.72 -16.85
N GLN A 421 -12.29 -1.98 -17.20
CA GLN A 421 -12.95 -2.68 -18.31
C GLN A 421 -14.47 -2.78 -18.09
N TYR A 422 -14.92 -3.15 -16.88
CA TYR A 422 -16.34 -3.13 -16.53
C TYR A 422 -16.98 -1.75 -16.76
N THR A 423 -16.33 -0.66 -16.34
CA THR A 423 -16.86 0.70 -16.55
C THR A 423 -16.88 1.12 -18.02
N GLN A 424 -15.86 0.73 -18.81
CA GLN A 424 -15.80 1.00 -20.24
C GLN A 424 -16.92 0.26 -20.99
N LEU A 425 -17.08 -1.03 -20.71
CA LEU A 425 -18.16 -1.84 -21.29
C LEU A 425 -19.54 -1.29 -20.95
N ARG A 426 -19.73 -0.82 -19.71
CA ARG A 426 -20.97 -0.14 -19.31
C ARG A 426 -21.24 1.11 -20.13
N HIS A 427 -20.24 1.98 -20.30
CA HIS A 427 -20.40 3.21 -21.07
C HIS A 427 -20.69 2.94 -22.56
N GLU A 428 -19.97 2.00 -23.17
CA GLU A 428 -20.24 1.54 -24.54
C GLU A 428 -21.65 1.00 -24.70
N THR A 429 -22.11 0.14 -23.79
CA THR A 429 -23.45 -0.44 -23.83
C THR A 429 -24.54 0.61 -23.67
N ASP A 430 -24.39 1.55 -22.73
CA ASP A 430 -25.36 2.63 -22.52
C ASP A 430 -25.43 3.52 -23.79
N MET A 431 -24.31 3.77 -24.50
CA MET A 431 -24.28 4.48 -25.80
C MET A 431 -24.93 3.68 -26.94
N PHE A 432 -24.64 2.38 -27.08
CA PHE A 432 -25.29 1.54 -28.09
C PHE A 432 -26.80 1.43 -27.86
N ASN A 433 -27.24 1.33 -26.60
CA ASN A 433 -28.65 1.29 -26.26
C ASN A 433 -29.34 2.64 -26.54
N GLN A 434 -28.64 3.77 -26.43
CA GLN A 434 -29.19 5.06 -26.84
C GLN A 434 -29.38 5.15 -28.37
N SER A 435 -28.55 4.48 -29.18
CA SER A 435 -28.67 4.53 -30.65
C SER A 435 -29.87 3.73 -31.22
N THR A 436 -30.47 2.82 -30.45
CA THR A 436 -31.58 1.96 -30.95
C THR A 436 -32.88 2.73 -31.23
N VAL A 437 -33.04 3.94 -30.67
CA VAL A 437 -34.23 4.78 -30.87
C VAL A 437 -34.13 5.69 -32.10
N GLU A 438 -32.94 5.86 -32.70
CA GLU A 438 -32.76 6.73 -33.88
C GLU A 438 -33.66 6.32 -35.07
N PRO A 439 -33.84 5.01 -35.40
CA PRO A 439 -34.78 4.60 -36.44
C PRO A 439 -36.24 4.89 -36.06
N VAL A 440 -36.59 4.86 -34.77
CA VAL A 440 -37.94 5.18 -34.29
C VAL A 440 -38.21 6.68 -34.49
N ASP A 441 -37.23 7.53 -34.19
CA ASP A 441 -37.31 8.97 -34.41
C ASP A 441 -37.43 9.34 -35.90
N GLN A 442 -36.73 8.62 -36.78
CA GLN A 442 -36.86 8.76 -38.23
C GLN A 442 -38.24 8.30 -38.75
N SER A 443 -38.88 7.34 -38.08
CA SER A 443 -40.19 6.80 -38.45
C SER A 443 -41.39 7.62 -37.96
N ARG A 444 -41.19 8.73 -37.24
CA ARG A 444 -42.31 9.52 -36.67
C ARG A 444 -43.32 9.92 -37.75
N PRO A 445 -44.64 9.72 -37.52
CA PRO A 445 -45.65 9.99 -38.51
C PRO A 445 -45.66 11.46 -38.92
N LEU A 446 -45.66 11.71 -40.24
CA LEU A 446 -45.79 13.05 -40.80
C LEU A 446 -47.06 13.71 -40.25
N ARG A 447 -46.92 14.96 -39.82
CA ARG A 447 -48.03 15.76 -39.31
C ARG A 447 -49.05 15.92 -40.43
N ILE A 448 -50.22 15.29 -40.30
CA ILE A 448 -51.31 15.42 -41.26
C ILE A 448 -51.63 16.92 -41.38
N GLN A 449 -51.27 17.52 -42.51
CA GLN A 449 -51.81 18.81 -42.89
C GLN A 449 -53.27 18.56 -43.24
N ALA A 450 -54.15 18.94 -42.31
CA ALA A 450 -55.57 19.08 -42.61
C ALA A 450 -55.73 20.32 -43.52
N GLU A 451 -55.42 20.16 -44.81
CA GLU A 451 -55.95 21.07 -45.83
C GLU A 451 -57.45 20.86 -45.87
N GLY A 452 -58.18 21.81 -45.29
CA GLY A 452 -59.62 21.71 -45.11
C GLY A 452 -60.40 22.43 -46.21
N GLY A 453 -61.62 21.92 -46.45
CA GLY A 453 -62.78 22.71 -46.86
C GLY A 453 -62.89 23.05 -48.35
#